data_AF-A0A432QPA6-F1
#
_entry.id   AF-A0A432QPA6-F1
#
_cell.length_a   1.000
_cell.length_b   1.000
_cell.length_c   1.000
_cell.angle_alpha   90.00
_cell.angle_beta   90.00
_cell.angle_gamma   90.00
#
_symmetry.space_group_name_H-M   'P 1'
#
loop_
_entity.id
_entity.type
_entity.pdbx_description
1 polymer ?
#
loop_
_entity_poly.entity_id
_entity_poly.type
_entity_poly.pdbx_seq_one_letter_code
_entity_poly.pdbx_strand_id
1 'polypeptide(L)'
;MIEATAYCGCSICCSWERGSWSYLKLDFWNRYVSAGRAAGRDYTGKTAANTDPVEPQPGLVSFDSLSRPWMIPLRTVFPWLWFSHDGTIAADTAYYPFGTRMFVPGWGWGVVADRGGAIKGPDRIDLFFESHHDAMLWGRRRVQVIIDE
;
A
#
# COMPACT_ATOMS: atom_id res chain seq x y z
N MET A 1 15.53 10.26 9.40
CA MET A 1 14.18 10.76 9.12
C MET A 1 13.86 10.43 7.68
N ILE A 2 12.82 9.63 7.44
CA ILE A 2 12.46 9.15 6.10
C ILE A 2 11.26 9.97 5.60
N GLU A 3 11.26 10.36 4.32
CA GLU A 3 10.09 10.91 3.64
C GLU A 3 9.11 9.78 3.31
N ALA A 4 7.95 9.78 3.96
CA ALA A 4 6.88 8.85 3.70
C ALA A 4 5.78 9.55 2.88
N THR A 5 5.54 9.04 1.67
CA THR A 5 4.34 9.35 0.87
C THR A 5 3.30 8.25 1.02
N ALA A 6 2.13 8.44 0.40
CA ALA A 6 1.10 7.43 0.34
C ALA A 6 0.63 7.19 -1.09
N TYR A 7 0.26 5.95 -1.37
CA TYR A 7 -0.37 5.52 -2.61
C TYR A 7 -1.50 4.53 -2.34
N CYS A 8 -2.31 4.27 -3.36
CA CYS A 8 -3.42 3.33 -3.31
C CYS A 8 -3.54 2.59 -4.65
N GLY A 9 -4.42 1.60 -4.76
CA GLY A 9 -4.62 0.80 -5.98
C GLY A 9 -5.31 1.51 -7.16
N CYS A 10 -5.54 2.82 -7.10
CA CYS A 10 -6.26 3.56 -8.14
C CYS A 10 -5.43 3.74 -9.43
N SER A 11 -6.10 4.05 -10.53
CA SER A 11 -5.46 4.28 -11.85
C SER A 11 -4.43 5.40 -11.82
N ILE A 12 -4.65 6.43 -11.01
CA ILE A 12 -3.80 7.61 -10.90
C ILE A 12 -2.48 7.26 -10.19
N CYS A 13 -2.58 6.57 -9.05
CA CYS A 13 -1.40 6.16 -8.26
C CYS A 13 -0.61 5.05 -8.96
N CYS A 14 -1.29 4.07 -9.56
CA CYS A 14 -0.66 2.88 -10.10
C CYS A 14 -0.49 2.89 -11.63
N SER A 15 -0.79 4.00 -12.31
CA SER A 15 -0.59 4.17 -13.76
C SER A 15 -1.20 3.03 -14.60
N TRP A 16 -2.50 2.78 -14.42
CA TRP A 16 -3.27 1.84 -15.21
C TRP A 16 -4.56 2.47 -15.75
N GLU A 17 -5.08 1.93 -16.85
CA GLU A 17 -6.34 2.37 -17.48
C GLU A 17 -7.22 1.17 -17.85
N ARG A 18 -8.52 1.42 -18.10
CA ARG A 18 -9.46 0.38 -18.55
C ARG A 18 -9.55 0.33 -20.06
N GLY A 19 -9.66 -0.89 -20.58
CA GLY A 19 -9.77 -1.21 -22.01
C GLY A 19 -8.51 -0.87 -22.80
N SER A 20 -8.37 -1.47 -23.98
CA SER A 20 -7.27 -1.22 -24.90
C SER A 20 -7.77 -0.60 -26.20
N TRP A 21 -6.99 0.32 -26.77
CA TRP A 21 -7.27 0.89 -28.09
C TRP A 21 -7.20 -0.15 -29.21
N SER A 22 -6.50 -1.28 -28.99
CA SER A 22 -6.53 -2.43 -29.90
C SER A 22 -7.94 -3.02 -30.07
N TYR A 23 -8.81 -2.87 -29.08
CA TYR A 23 -10.21 -3.32 -29.10
C TYR A 23 -11.18 -2.14 -29.11
N LEU A 24 -10.74 -0.94 -29.53
CA LEU A 24 -11.56 0.28 -29.49
C LEU A 24 -12.16 0.55 -28.09
N LYS A 25 -11.46 0.17 -27.01
CA LYS A 25 -11.89 0.26 -25.61
C LYS A 25 -13.16 -0.53 -25.25
N LEU A 26 -13.59 -1.48 -26.10
CA LEU A 26 -14.76 -2.33 -25.85
C LEU A 26 -14.53 -3.38 -24.74
N ASP A 27 -13.27 -3.64 -24.38
CA ASP A 27 -12.81 -4.53 -23.33
C ASP A 27 -12.67 -3.81 -21.97
N PHE A 28 -13.63 -2.95 -21.62
CA PHE A 28 -13.55 -2.04 -20.48
C PHE A 28 -13.47 -2.73 -19.10
N TRP A 29 -13.73 -4.03 -19.01
CA TRP A 29 -13.52 -4.84 -17.80
C TRP A 29 -12.03 -5.10 -17.52
N ASN A 30 -11.18 -5.09 -18.55
CA ASN A 30 -9.75 -5.33 -18.41
C ASN A 30 -8.99 -4.07 -18.00
N ARG A 31 -7.90 -4.25 -17.27
CA ARG A 31 -6.98 -3.17 -16.85
C ARG A 31 -5.64 -3.35 -17.53
N TYR A 32 -5.10 -2.26 -18.04
CA TYR A 32 -3.81 -2.22 -18.74
C TYR A 32 -2.90 -1.17 -18.12
N VAL A 33 -1.60 -1.42 -18.12
CA VAL A 33 -0.59 -0.43 -17.71
C VAL A 33 -0.62 0.74 -18.70
N SER A 34 -0.77 1.97 -18.19
CA SER A 34 -0.89 3.17 -19.03
C SER A 34 0.46 3.84 -19.32
N ALA A 35 1.48 3.62 -18.47
CA ALA A 35 2.76 4.31 -18.57
C ALA A 35 3.97 3.42 -18.29
N GLY A 36 5.15 3.85 -18.78
CA GLY A 36 6.42 3.17 -18.55
C GLY A 36 6.70 2.03 -19.53
N ARG A 37 7.71 1.20 -19.22
CA ARG A 37 8.21 0.14 -20.12
C ARG A 37 7.21 -0.98 -20.38
N ALA A 38 6.22 -1.14 -19.50
CA ALA A 38 5.20 -2.18 -19.58
C ALA A 38 3.86 -1.65 -20.13
N ALA A 39 3.82 -0.43 -20.67
CA ALA A 39 2.59 0.16 -21.21
C ALA A 39 1.90 -0.77 -22.22
N GLY A 40 0.59 -0.91 -22.09
CA GLY A 40 -0.25 -1.81 -22.90
C GLY A 40 -0.33 -3.26 -22.42
N ARG A 41 0.49 -3.68 -21.43
CA ARG A 41 0.35 -5.01 -20.79
C ARG A 41 -0.78 -5.04 -19.76
N ASP A 42 -1.27 -6.23 -19.45
CA ASP A 42 -2.28 -6.42 -18.40
C ASP A 42 -1.78 -5.95 -17.03
N TYR A 43 -2.65 -5.26 -16.30
CA TYR A 43 -2.38 -4.76 -14.96
C TYR A 43 -3.07 -5.64 -13.91
N THR A 44 -2.25 -6.34 -13.12
CA THR A 44 -2.74 -7.30 -12.10
C THR A 44 -3.17 -6.61 -10.81
N GLY A 45 -2.56 -5.49 -10.44
CA GLY A 45 -2.74 -4.86 -9.12
C GLY A 45 -1.82 -5.41 -8.03
N LYS A 46 -0.91 -6.33 -8.39
CA LYS A 46 0.04 -6.92 -7.45
C LYS A 46 1.28 -6.06 -7.26
N THR A 47 1.89 -6.21 -6.09
CA THR A 47 3.19 -5.60 -5.75
C THR A 47 4.33 -6.20 -6.56
N ALA A 48 5.50 -5.56 -6.53
CA ALA A 48 6.72 -6.11 -7.12
C ALA A 48 7.16 -7.47 -6.52
N ALA A 49 6.75 -7.80 -5.29
CA ALA A 49 6.94 -9.10 -4.67
C ALA A 49 5.83 -10.13 -5.01
N ASN A 50 4.93 -9.78 -5.95
CA ASN A 50 3.80 -10.62 -6.38
C ASN A 50 2.76 -10.93 -5.28
N THR A 51 2.63 -10.02 -4.31
CA THR A 51 1.62 -10.06 -3.24
C THR A 51 0.50 -9.05 -3.52
N ASP A 52 -0.64 -9.23 -2.85
CA ASP A 52 -1.70 -8.23 -2.88
C ASP A 52 -1.38 -7.14 -1.84
N PRO A 53 -1.41 -5.86 -2.22
CA PRO A 53 -1.09 -4.78 -1.30
C PRO A 53 -2.21 -4.60 -0.27
N VAL A 54 -1.82 -4.41 1.00
CA VAL A 54 -2.74 -4.28 2.15
C VAL A 54 -2.32 -3.12 3.04
N GLU A 55 -3.31 -2.47 3.66
CA GLU A 55 -3.09 -1.43 4.67
C GLU A 55 -2.90 -2.07 6.05
N PRO A 56 -2.03 -1.53 6.94
CA PRO A 56 -1.84 -2.14 8.24
C PRO A 56 -3.11 -2.08 9.07
N GLN A 57 -3.51 -3.21 9.65
CA GLN A 57 -4.62 -3.24 10.59
C GLN A 57 -4.13 -3.58 11.99
N PRO A 58 -4.41 -2.72 12.98
CA PRO A 58 -4.10 -3.04 14.36
C PRO A 58 -5.05 -4.12 14.88
N GLY A 59 -4.54 -5.00 15.74
CA GLY A 59 -5.35 -6.06 16.34
C GLY A 59 -6.43 -5.54 17.29
N LEU A 60 -7.21 -6.47 17.83
CA LEU A 60 -8.36 -6.20 18.70
C LEU A 60 -8.02 -5.33 19.93
N VAL A 61 -6.83 -5.50 20.51
CA VAL A 61 -6.35 -4.70 21.65
C VAL A 61 -5.48 -3.57 21.11
N SER A 62 -6.11 -2.51 20.61
CA SER A 62 -5.42 -1.34 20.07
C SER A 62 -6.21 -0.05 20.31
N PHE A 63 -5.56 1.10 20.11
CA PHE A 63 -6.20 2.42 20.17
C PHE A 63 -7.39 2.55 19.20
N ASP A 64 -7.41 1.79 18.11
CA ASP A 64 -8.53 1.79 17.17
C ASP A 64 -9.81 1.16 17.77
N SER A 65 -9.67 0.11 18.59
CA SER A 65 -10.81 -0.46 19.31
C SER A 65 -11.36 0.47 20.39
N LEU A 66 -10.56 1.41 20.90
CA LEU A 66 -11.02 2.46 21.81
C LEU A 66 -11.75 3.59 21.08
N SER A 67 -11.29 3.97 19.88
CA SER A 67 -11.90 5.05 19.09
C SER A 67 -13.17 4.61 18.35
N ARG A 68 -13.32 3.31 18.05
CA ARG A 68 -14.49 2.73 17.37
C ARG A 68 -15.13 1.60 18.18
N PRO A 69 -15.64 1.86 19.40
CA PRO A 69 -16.15 0.82 20.30
C PRO A 69 -17.36 0.06 19.73
N TRP A 70 -18.13 0.66 18.80
CA TRP A 70 -19.24 -0.01 18.12
C TRP A 70 -18.81 -1.17 17.21
N MET A 71 -17.52 -1.27 16.84
CA MET A 71 -16.99 -2.40 16.07
C MET A 71 -16.66 -3.61 16.95
N ILE A 72 -16.63 -3.47 18.27
CA ILE A 72 -16.24 -4.55 19.19
C ILE A 72 -17.13 -5.80 19.02
N PRO A 73 -18.47 -5.71 18.98
CA PRO A 73 -19.31 -6.89 18.76
C PRO A 73 -19.01 -7.62 17.44
N LEU A 74 -18.75 -6.86 16.37
CA LEU A 74 -18.37 -7.41 15.06
C LEU A 74 -17.01 -8.09 15.11
N ARG A 75 -16.01 -7.44 15.71
CA ARG A 75 -14.66 -8.00 15.87
C ARG A 75 -14.69 -9.26 16.71
N THR A 76 -15.48 -9.32 17.79
CA THR A 76 -15.59 -10.53 18.63
C THR A 76 -16.20 -11.74 17.92
N VAL A 77 -17.03 -11.53 16.90
CA VAL A 77 -17.65 -12.62 16.12
C VAL A 77 -16.71 -13.16 15.05
N PHE A 78 -15.72 -12.38 14.62
CA PHE A 78 -14.85 -12.68 13.49
C PHE A 78 -13.38 -12.80 13.91
N PRO A 79 -12.89 -14.02 14.24
CA PRO A 79 -11.56 -14.23 14.83
C PRO A 79 -10.40 -13.70 13.99
N TRP A 80 -10.57 -13.59 12.67
CA TRP A 80 -9.54 -13.04 11.78
C TRP A 80 -9.31 -11.53 11.99
N LEU A 81 -10.26 -10.80 12.58
CA LEU A 81 -10.09 -9.39 12.95
C LEU A 81 -9.33 -9.20 14.27
N TRP A 82 -8.93 -10.29 14.94
CA TRP A 82 -8.25 -10.23 16.23
C TRP A 82 -6.75 -9.99 16.05
N PHE A 83 -6.21 -10.54 14.98
CA PHE A 83 -4.78 -10.53 14.70
C PHE A 83 -4.40 -9.30 13.90
N SER A 84 -3.36 -8.61 14.37
CA SER A 84 -2.74 -7.55 13.58
C SER A 84 -2.08 -8.15 12.33
N HIS A 85 -2.11 -7.42 11.23
CA HIS A 85 -1.28 -7.73 10.08
C HIS A 85 -0.55 -6.48 9.61
N ASP A 86 0.63 -6.71 9.06
CA ASP A 86 1.50 -5.66 8.57
C ASP A 86 1.01 -5.14 7.20
N GLY A 87 1.15 -3.84 6.99
CA GLY A 87 0.85 -3.20 5.72
C GLY A 87 1.93 -3.40 4.66
N THR A 88 1.64 -2.93 3.45
CA THR A 88 2.58 -2.95 2.32
C THR A 88 3.32 -1.62 2.19
N ILE A 89 4.65 -1.71 2.10
CA ILE A 89 5.54 -0.57 1.86
C ILE A 89 6.19 -0.74 0.49
N ALA A 90 6.20 0.35 -0.30
CA ALA A 90 7.06 0.49 -1.45
C ALA A 90 8.35 1.22 -1.08
N ALA A 91 9.50 0.63 -1.40
CA ALA A 91 10.80 1.21 -1.07
C ALA A 91 11.85 0.92 -2.15
N ASP A 92 13.03 1.52 -2.02
CA ASP A 92 14.16 1.17 -2.85
C ASP A 92 14.84 -0.10 -2.34
N THR A 93 14.69 -1.21 -3.06
CA THR A 93 15.23 -2.52 -2.66
C THR A 93 16.75 -2.61 -2.64
N ALA A 94 17.46 -1.61 -3.18
CA ALA A 94 18.91 -1.51 -3.00
C ALA A 94 19.30 -1.17 -1.55
N TYR A 95 18.40 -0.51 -0.81
CA TYR A 95 18.60 -0.12 0.59
C TYR A 95 17.75 -0.95 1.55
N TYR A 96 16.52 -1.28 1.15
CA TYR A 96 15.57 -2.05 1.96
C TYR A 96 15.07 -3.26 1.19
N PRO A 97 15.73 -4.42 1.33
CA PRO A 97 15.32 -5.65 0.65
C PRO A 97 13.85 -6.00 0.90
N PHE A 98 13.25 -6.78 -0.01
CA PHE A 98 11.92 -7.30 0.23
C PHE A 98 11.88 -8.10 1.54
N GLY A 99 10.84 -7.89 2.34
CA GLY A 99 10.73 -8.48 3.67
C GLY A 99 11.22 -7.58 4.81
N THR A 100 11.93 -6.47 4.52
CA THR A 100 12.28 -5.50 5.57
C THR A 100 11.01 -4.97 6.23
N ARG A 101 10.94 -5.12 7.54
CA ARG A 101 9.79 -4.70 8.35
C ARG A 101 10.07 -3.36 9.00
N MET A 102 9.08 -2.47 9.01
CA MET A 102 9.22 -1.10 9.47
C MET A 102 7.99 -0.65 10.24
N PHE A 103 8.19 0.13 11.30
CA PHE A 103 7.12 0.87 11.97
C PHE A 103 7.14 2.33 11.54
N VAL A 104 6.00 2.79 11.05
CA VAL A 104 5.78 4.17 10.63
C VAL A 104 4.79 4.84 11.58
N PRO A 105 5.22 5.84 12.36
CA PRO A 105 4.33 6.54 13.28
C PRO A 105 3.10 7.14 12.59
N GLY A 106 1.91 6.82 13.10
CA GLY A 106 0.63 7.28 12.55
C GLY A 106 0.08 6.46 11.39
N TRP A 107 0.79 5.42 10.93
CA TRP A 107 0.30 4.46 9.93
C TRP A 107 0.29 3.04 10.50
N GLY A 108 1.41 2.55 11.02
CA GLY A 108 1.50 1.22 11.62
C GLY A 108 2.76 0.45 11.22
N TRP A 109 2.74 -0.87 11.45
CA TRP A 109 3.78 -1.79 11.00
C TRP A 109 3.54 -2.19 9.55
N GLY A 110 4.60 -2.25 8.75
CA GLY A 110 4.53 -2.70 7.35
C GLY A 110 5.79 -3.41 6.91
N VAL A 111 5.68 -4.10 5.77
CA VAL A 111 6.76 -4.86 5.15
C VAL A 111 7.02 -4.32 3.75
N VAL A 112 8.29 -4.20 3.38
CA VAL A 112 8.68 -3.86 2.01
C VAL A 112 8.33 -5.01 1.09
N ALA A 113 7.31 -4.82 0.27
CA ALA A 113 6.84 -5.79 -0.73
C ALA A 113 6.70 -5.17 -2.13
N ASP A 114 6.83 -3.84 -2.25
CA ASP A 114 6.63 -3.15 -3.51
C ASP A 114 7.79 -2.21 -3.89
N ARG A 115 7.81 -1.75 -5.14
CA ARG A 115 8.81 -0.81 -5.65
C ARG A 115 8.16 0.23 -6.54
N GLY A 116 8.41 1.50 -6.23
CA GLY A 116 8.03 2.62 -7.08
C GLY A 116 9.18 3.09 -7.98
N GLY A 117 8.87 3.51 -9.20
CA GLY A 117 9.85 4.15 -10.08
C GLY A 117 10.41 5.46 -9.50
N ALA A 118 9.56 6.22 -8.80
CA ALA A 118 9.94 7.47 -8.14
C ALA A 118 10.49 7.28 -6.72
N ILE A 119 10.33 6.09 -6.11
CA ILE A 119 10.77 5.80 -4.74
C ILE A 119 12.21 5.28 -4.82
N LYS A 120 13.17 6.16 -4.54
CA LYS A 120 14.61 5.93 -4.72
C LYS A 120 15.41 6.49 -3.55
N GLY A 121 16.47 5.78 -3.19
CA GLY A 121 17.35 6.15 -2.08
C GLY A 121 16.86 5.66 -0.72
N PRO A 122 17.66 5.89 0.34
CA PRO A 122 17.36 5.42 1.70
C PRO A 122 16.30 6.26 2.41
N ASP A 123 16.13 7.53 2.04
CA ASP A 123 15.27 8.45 2.78
C ASP A 123 13.85 8.58 2.19
N ARG A 124 13.39 7.60 1.40
CA ARG A 124 12.08 7.67 0.74
C ARG A 124 11.34 6.33 0.73
N ILE A 125 10.10 6.34 1.22
CA ILE A 125 9.17 5.20 1.19
C ILE A 125 7.77 5.65 0.76
N ASP A 126 6.97 4.72 0.25
CA ASP A 126 5.56 4.93 -0.08
C ASP A 126 4.70 3.92 0.67
N LEU A 127 3.66 4.40 1.32
CA LEU A 127 2.78 3.60 2.17
C LEU A 127 1.50 3.27 1.43
N PHE A 128 1.10 2.00 1.43
CA PHE A 128 -0.15 1.61 0.81
C PHE A 128 -1.35 1.93 1.72
N PHE A 129 -2.39 2.50 1.10
CA PHE A 129 -3.70 2.69 1.68
C PHE A 129 -4.77 2.07 0.78
N GLU A 130 -5.82 1.51 1.37
CA GLU A 130 -6.95 0.96 0.60
C GLU A 130 -7.74 2.08 -0.10
N SER A 131 -7.81 3.25 0.53
CA SER A 131 -8.58 4.40 0.06
C SER A 131 -7.66 5.49 -0.52
N HIS A 132 -8.01 5.97 -1.71
CA HIS A 132 -7.34 7.14 -2.30
C HIS A 132 -7.50 8.40 -1.44
N HIS A 133 -8.64 8.55 -0.77
CA HIS A 133 -8.87 9.68 0.11
C HIS A 133 -7.91 9.66 1.30
N ASP A 134 -7.71 8.50 1.91
CA ASP A 134 -6.84 8.35 3.09
C ASP A 134 -5.36 8.53 2.70
N ALA A 135 -4.96 8.05 1.52
CA ALA A 135 -3.64 8.35 0.96
C ALA A 135 -3.41 9.86 0.78
N MET A 136 -4.42 10.60 0.30
CA MET A 136 -4.33 12.05 0.14
C MET A 136 -4.30 12.79 1.49
N LEU A 137 -5.06 12.32 2.50
CA LEU A 137 -5.00 12.84 3.85
C LEU A 137 -3.65 12.58 4.52
N TRP A 138 -3.01 11.44 4.22
CA TRP A 138 -1.65 11.18 4.64
C TRP A 138 -0.66 12.18 4.00
N GLY A 139 -0.74 12.35 2.69
CA GLY A 139 0.09 13.29 1.94
C GLY A 139 1.59 12.93 1.98
N ARG A 140 2.45 13.95 1.93
CA ARG A 140 3.92 13.78 2.02
C ARG A 140 4.41 14.35 3.34
N ARG A 141 5.10 13.53 4.14
CA ARG A 141 5.64 13.95 5.44
C ARG A 141 6.96 13.26 5.76
N ARG A 142 7.79 13.90 6.58
CA ARG A 142 9.00 13.28 7.15
C ARG A 142 8.67 12.70 8.52
N VAL A 143 8.95 11.42 8.70
CA VAL A 143 8.68 10.69 9.94
C VAL A 143 9.91 9.91 10.40
N GLN A 144 9.96 9.62 11.69
CA GLN A 144 10.98 8.77 12.27
C GLN A 144 10.52 7.31 12.16
N VAL A 145 11.02 6.61 11.15
CA VAL A 145 10.71 5.20 10.91
C VAL A 145 11.65 4.35 11.77
N ILE A 146 11.08 3.32 12.41
CA ILE A 146 11.85 2.28 13.11
C ILE A 146 11.92 1.09 12.17
N ILE A 147 13.11 0.57 11.92
CA ILE A 147 13.32 -0.61 11.08
C ILE A 147 13.56 -1.79 12.02
N ASP A 148 12.83 -2.88 11.80
CA ASP A 148 13.02 -4.15 12.49
C ASP A 148 14.21 -4.85 11.82
N GLU A 149 15.27 -5.13 12.58
CA GLU A 149 16.51 -5.76 12.11
C GLU A 149 16.35 -7.27 11.88
#